data_AF-A0A9E3M2N3-F1
#
_entry.id   AF-A0A9E3M2N3-F1
#
_cell.length_a   1.000
_cell.length_b   1.000
_cell.length_c   1.000
_cell.angle_alpha   90.00
_cell.angle_beta   90.00
_cell.angle_gamma   90.00
#
_symmetry.space_group_name_H-M   'P 1'
#
loop_
_entity.id
_entity.type
_entity.pdbx_description
1 polymer ?
#
loop_
_entity_poly.entity_id
_entity_poly.type
_entity_poly.pdbx_seq_one_letter_code
_entity_poly.pdbx_strand_id
1 'polypeptide(L)'
;MNATGRWTLRLGLVLAVVLAAVGIRSLGGLGSARQAGSYVHDSFVMGTVLNIKIRGADRELAERAASAVIDEARRLHALFDPHDPESEISRLNRRAADGGGTVALSFDAARVLAAAIAVRNSSDGSFDPALGPLIDIWGFGDEKVQRDLPDSSALTVLADSLMSAGRIALTPDSSSAVVPAGMGALDVGGIAKGYAVDRA
;
A
#
# COMPACT_ATOMS: atom_id res chain seq x y z
N MET A 1 90.79 22.93 47.52
CA MET A 1 91.37 21.65 47.97
C MET A 1 90.68 20.53 47.18
N ASN A 2 91.49 19.89 46.34
CA ASN A 2 91.37 18.58 45.66
C ASN A 2 90.14 18.38 44.73
N ALA A 3 90.25 18.48 43.41
CA ALA A 3 90.91 17.53 42.47
C ALA A 3 90.26 16.13 42.51
N THR A 4 89.86 15.44 41.43
CA THR A 4 90.15 15.55 40.00
C THR A 4 89.35 14.46 39.26
N GLY A 5 88.75 14.82 38.11
CA GLY A 5 88.83 14.02 36.88
C GLY A 5 87.87 12.84 36.64
N ARG A 6 87.60 12.42 35.40
CA ARG A 6 88.21 12.76 34.10
C ARG A 6 87.56 11.85 33.01
N TRP A 7 87.02 12.41 31.90
CA TRP A 7 86.95 11.89 30.49
C TRP A 7 86.30 10.49 30.23
N THR A 8 85.67 10.06 29.12
CA THR A 8 85.33 10.54 27.77
C THR A 8 84.57 9.40 27.05
N LEU A 9 83.68 9.74 26.11
CA LEU A 9 83.40 9.09 24.81
C LEU A 9 83.13 7.56 24.75
N ARG A 10 81.99 7.17 24.14
CA ARG A 10 81.95 6.51 22.82
C ARG A 10 80.53 6.15 22.36
N LEU A 11 80.19 6.58 21.15
CA LEU A 11 79.14 6.05 20.29
C LEU A 11 79.34 4.53 20.09
N GLY A 12 78.26 3.75 20.14
CA GLY A 12 78.23 2.35 19.76
C GLY A 12 76.89 2.01 19.11
N LEU A 13 76.87 2.05 17.78
CA LEU A 13 75.78 1.64 16.91
C LEU A 13 75.78 0.11 16.78
N VAL A 14 74.68 -0.58 17.11
CA VAL A 14 74.40 -1.92 16.57
C VAL A 14 72.94 -2.00 16.13
N LEU A 15 72.80 -1.92 14.81
CA LEU A 15 71.62 -2.29 14.04
C LEU A 15 71.66 -3.80 13.82
N ALA A 16 70.61 -4.53 14.19
CA ALA A 16 70.36 -5.88 13.70
C ALA A 16 68.84 -6.08 13.52
N VAL A 17 68.41 -5.95 12.27
CA VAL A 17 67.10 -6.29 11.74
C VAL A 17 67.14 -7.74 11.28
N VAL A 18 66.25 -8.62 11.76
CA VAL A 18 65.72 -9.76 10.99
C VAL A 18 64.25 -9.99 11.36
N LEU A 19 63.42 -9.93 10.33
CA LEU A 19 61.96 -10.13 10.27
C LEU A 19 61.61 -11.61 10.06
N ALA A 20 60.52 -12.06 10.70
CA ALA A 20 59.50 -13.01 10.20
C ALA A 20 58.51 -13.27 11.36
N ALA A 21 57.17 -13.14 11.26
CA ALA A 21 56.22 -13.07 10.14
C ALA A 21 55.02 -12.18 10.60
N VAL A 22 54.61 -11.14 9.85
CA VAL A 22 53.61 -11.12 8.75
C VAL A 22 52.22 -11.56 9.23
N GLY A 23 51.13 -10.79 9.13
CA GLY A 23 50.75 -9.52 8.50
C GLY A 23 49.27 -9.25 8.89
N ILE A 24 48.52 -8.18 8.60
CA ILE A 24 48.45 -7.24 7.48
C ILE A 24 47.69 -5.99 7.99
N ARG A 25 48.08 -4.84 7.44
CA ARG A 25 47.50 -3.51 7.57
C ARG A 25 46.00 -3.45 7.27
N SER A 26 45.26 -2.61 8.02
CA SER A 26 44.47 -1.53 7.42
C SER A 26 43.93 -0.56 8.49
N LEU A 27 44.42 0.68 8.40
CA LEU A 27 43.60 1.85 8.65
C LEU A 27 42.37 1.74 7.74
N GLY A 28 41.22 1.36 8.30
CA GLY A 28 40.02 1.10 7.54
C GLY A 28 38.79 1.27 8.41
N GLY A 29 38.17 2.44 8.32
CA GLY A 29 36.82 2.69 8.81
C GLY A 29 36.70 2.74 10.32
N LEU A 30 36.88 3.95 10.88
CA LEU A 30 35.84 4.43 11.79
C LEU A 30 34.54 4.28 11.01
N GLY A 31 33.84 3.18 11.24
CA GLY A 31 32.49 2.97 10.77
C GLY A 31 31.70 4.12 11.34
N SER A 32 31.53 5.17 10.53
CA SER A 32 30.38 6.05 10.64
C SER A 32 29.22 5.08 10.77
N ALA A 33 28.63 5.00 11.96
CA ALA A 33 27.32 4.42 12.12
C ALA A 33 26.48 5.20 11.10
N ARG A 34 26.29 4.59 9.93
CA ARG A 34 25.61 5.19 8.79
C ARG A 34 24.28 5.57 9.39
N GLN A 35 24.07 6.86 9.65
CA GLN A 35 22.80 7.35 10.16
C GLN A 35 21.81 6.84 9.13
N ALA A 36 21.02 5.84 9.51
CA ALA A 36 20.09 5.21 8.59
C ALA A 36 19.01 6.26 8.33
N GLY A 37 19.28 7.13 7.35
CA GLY A 37 18.37 8.18 6.95
C GLY A 37 17.04 7.56 6.58
N SER A 38 15.96 8.30 6.79
CA SER A 38 14.68 7.88 6.23
C SER A 38 14.68 8.15 4.73
N TYR A 39 14.43 7.12 3.94
CA TYR A 39 13.99 7.28 2.55
C TYR A 39 12.51 7.66 2.55
N VAL A 40 12.14 8.67 1.76
CA VAL A 40 10.76 9.13 1.60
C VAL A 40 10.45 9.24 0.11
N HIS A 41 9.30 8.74 -0.29
CA HIS A 41 8.82 8.81 -1.66
C HIS A 41 7.30 9.01 -1.69
N ASP A 42 6.84 9.87 -2.58
CA ASP A 42 5.43 10.14 -2.81
C ASP A 42 5.03 9.65 -4.20
N SER A 43 3.88 9.01 -4.29
CA SER A 43 3.28 8.58 -5.57
C SER A 43 1.78 8.88 -5.58
N PHE A 44 1.19 9.02 -6.77
CA PHE A 44 -0.27 9.17 -6.91
C PHE A 44 -0.87 7.86 -7.42
N VAL A 45 -1.73 7.24 -6.62
CA VAL A 45 -2.38 5.95 -6.92
C VAL A 45 -3.67 5.83 -6.11
N MET A 46 -4.66 5.08 -6.60
CA MET A 46 -5.97 4.93 -5.95
C MET A 46 -6.66 6.28 -5.64
N GLY A 47 -6.53 7.25 -6.54
CA GLY A 47 -7.14 8.58 -6.40
C GLY A 47 -6.60 9.41 -5.23
N THR A 48 -5.39 9.13 -4.74
CA THR A 48 -4.78 9.91 -3.65
C THR A 48 -3.25 9.83 -3.66
N VAL A 49 -2.62 10.56 -2.74
CA VAL A 49 -1.17 10.52 -2.52
C VAL A 49 -0.83 9.35 -1.59
N LEU A 50 0.04 8.46 -2.05
CA LEU A 50 0.70 7.42 -1.27
C LEU A 50 2.06 7.93 -0.80
N ASN A 51 2.21 8.12 0.51
CA ASN A 51 3.49 8.47 1.14
C ASN A 51 4.18 7.22 1.69
N ILE A 52 5.39 6.94 1.21
CA ILE A 52 6.20 5.80 1.61
C ILE A 52 7.41 6.32 2.39
N LYS A 53 7.59 5.81 3.62
CA LYS A 53 8.74 6.15 4.46
C LYS A 53 9.44 4.91 4.97
N ILE A 54 10.66 4.69 4.51
CA ILE A 54 11.49 3.54 4.86
C ILE A 54 12.65 4.01 5.72
N ARG A 55 12.90 3.34 6.84
CA ARG A 55 14.01 3.61 7.75
C ARG A 55 14.89 2.37 7.87
N GLY A 56 16.18 2.55 8.16
CA GLY A 56 17.08 1.42 8.43
C GLY A 56 17.65 0.71 7.19
N ALA A 57 17.20 1.07 5.99
CA ALA A 57 17.69 0.48 4.74
C ALA A 57 18.72 1.40 4.06
N ASP A 58 19.63 0.82 3.28
CA ASP A 58 20.37 1.60 2.29
C ASP A 58 19.43 2.11 1.19
N ARG A 59 19.93 3.09 0.43
CA ARG A 59 19.09 3.79 -0.54
C ARG A 59 18.59 2.91 -1.67
N GLU A 60 19.43 2.00 -2.16
CA GLU A 60 19.08 1.14 -3.29
C GLU A 60 18.00 0.12 -2.90
N LEU A 61 18.12 -0.45 -1.70
CA LEU A 61 17.08 -1.34 -1.15
C LEU A 61 15.77 -0.58 -0.90
N ALA A 62 15.84 0.64 -0.34
CA ALA A 62 14.66 1.46 -0.08
C ALA A 62 13.93 1.86 -1.37
N GLU A 63 14.66 2.22 -2.42
CA GLU A 63 14.09 2.55 -3.73
C GLU A 63 13.39 1.34 -4.36
N ARG A 64 14.01 0.15 -4.32
CA ARG A 64 13.37 -1.09 -4.80
C ARG A 64 12.10 -1.44 -4.03
N ALA A 65 12.15 -1.36 -2.70
CA ALA A 65 10.99 -1.64 -1.86
C ALA A 65 9.83 -0.66 -2.12
N ALA A 66 10.14 0.64 -2.25
CA ALA A 66 9.13 1.64 -2.59
C ALA A 66 8.51 1.39 -3.97
N SER A 67 9.31 0.99 -4.98
CA SER A 67 8.78 0.62 -6.29
C SER A 67 7.82 -0.57 -6.19
N ALA A 68 8.18 -1.61 -5.45
CA ALA A 68 7.33 -2.79 -5.26
C ALA A 68 5.99 -2.44 -4.61
N VAL A 69 6.00 -1.57 -3.59
CA VAL A 69 4.76 -1.06 -2.95
C VAL A 69 3.89 -0.30 -3.94
N ILE A 70 4.47 0.57 -4.76
CA ILE A 70 3.73 1.35 -5.76
C ILE A 70 3.13 0.43 -6.82
N ASP A 71 3.88 -0.57 -7.28
CA ASP A 71 3.42 -1.51 -8.29
C ASP A 71 2.30 -2.40 -7.76
N GLU A 72 2.35 -2.83 -6.50
CA GLU A 72 1.24 -3.55 -5.85
C GLU A 72 0.01 -2.66 -5.68
N ALA A 73 0.17 -1.41 -5.24
CA ALA A 73 -0.94 -0.46 -5.13
C ALA A 73 -1.60 -0.19 -6.50
N ARG A 74 -0.83 -0.11 -7.58
CA ARG A 74 -1.35 0.02 -8.96
C ARG A 74 -2.08 -1.23 -9.42
N ARG A 75 -1.53 -2.41 -9.14
CA ARG A 75 -2.19 -3.68 -9.46
C ARG A 75 -3.54 -3.79 -8.75
N LEU A 76 -3.59 -3.47 -7.45
CA LEU A 76 -4.82 -3.47 -6.68
C LEU A 76 -5.81 -2.40 -7.15
N HIS A 77 -5.33 -1.21 -7.52
CA HIS A 77 -6.17 -0.17 -8.10
C HIS A 77 -6.91 -0.67 -9.35
N ALA A 78 -6.21 -1.34 -10.27
CA ALA A 78 -6.82 -1.90 -11.48
C ALA A 78 -7.89 -2.97 -11.20
N LEU A 79 -7.84 -3.64 -10.05
CA LEU A 79 -8.89 -4.58 -9.63
C LEU A 79 -10.12 -3.89 -9.04
N PHE A 80 -9.91 -2.75 -8.37
CA PHE A 80 -10.90 -2.14 -7.48
C PHE A 80 -11.53 -0.86 -8.01
N ASP A 81 -11.02 -0.28 -9.09
CA ASP A 81 -11.55 0.95 -9.67
C ASP A 81 -12.96 0.71 -10.27
N PRO A 82 -14.03 1.30 -9.71
CA PRO A 82 -15.39 1.12 -10.23
C PRO A 82 -15.63 1.82 -11.58
N HIS A 83 -14.69 2.63 -12.06
CA HIS A 83 -14.76 3.35 -13.34
C HIS A 83 -13.89 2.70 -14.43
N ASP A 84 -12.97 1.81 -14.07
CA ASP A 84 -12.23 1.01 -15.05
C ASP A 84 -13.11 -0.16 -15.51
N PRO A 85 -13.53 -0.22 -16.78
CA PRO A 85 -14.39 -1.29 -17.28
C PRO A 85 -13.76 -2.69 -17.15
N GLU A 86 -12.44 -2.80 -17.09
CA GLU A 86 -11.75 -4.08 -16.96
C GLU A 86 -11.58 -4.54 -15.51
N SER A 87 -11.89 -3.68 -14.53
CA SER A 87 -11.78 -4.03 -13.12
C SER A 87 -12.77 -5.13 -12.71
N GLU A 88 -12.41 -5.86 -11.67
CA GLU A 88 -13.30 -6.89 -11.13
C GLU A 88 -14.56 -6.28 -10.49
N ILE A 89 -14.44 -5.10 -9.87
CA ILE A 89 -15.57 -4.36 -9.32
C ILE A 89 -16.54 -3.97 -10.44
N SER A 90 -16.05 -3.44 -11.55
CA SER A 90 -16.88 -3.09 -12.71
C SER A 90 -17.54 -4.32 -13.35
N ARG A 91 -16.87 -5.48 -13.37
CA ARG A 91 -17.47 -6.74 -13.82
C ARG A 91 -18.65 -7.17 -12.93
N LEU A 92 -18.53 -7.03 -11.62
CA LEU A 92 -19.61 -7.32 -10.67
C LEU A 92 -20.79 -6.35 -10.87
N ASN A 93 -20.49 -5.07 -11.06
CA ASN A 93 -21.49 -4.03 -11.30
C ASN A 93 -22.26 -4.27 -12.58
N ARG A 94 -21.56 -4.59 -13.68
CA ARG A 94 -22.22 -5.00 -14.94
C ARG A 94 -23.07 -6.24 -14.74
N ARG A 95 -22.59 -7.24 -13.99
CA ARG A 95 -23.39 -8.44 -13.74
C ARG A 95 -24.69 -8.15 -12.99
N ALA A 96 -24.67 -7.23 -12.02
CA ALA A 96 -25.87 -6.80 -11.31
C ALA A 96 -26.87 -6.10 -12.24
N ALA A 97 -26.38 -5.27 -13.16
CA ALA A 97 -27.21 -4.63 -14.18
C ALA A 97 -27.78 -5.65 -15.19
N ASP A 98 -27.02 -6.69 -15.53
CA ASP A 98 -27.38 -7.72 -16.51
C ASP A 98 -28.17 -8.91 -15.91
N GLY A 99 -28.93 -8.66 -14.85
CA GLY A 99 -29.84 -9.66 -14.25
C GLY A 99 -29.22 -10.58 -13.18
N GLY A 100 -28.00 -10.29 -12.73
CA GLY A 100 -27.35 -11.01 -11.62
C GLY A 100 -26.84 -12.41 -11.97
N GLY A 101 -26.09 -13.04 -11.07
CA GLY A 101 -25.54 -14.39 -11.22
C GLY A 101 -24.21 -14.56 -10.49
N THR A 102 -23.44 -15.56 -10.87
CA THR A 102 -22.15 -15.87 -10.23
C THR A 102 -20.98 -15.31 -11.06
N VAL A 103 -20.03 -14.66 -10.40
CA VAL A 103 -18.83 -14.08 -11.03
C VAL A 103 -17.58 -14.56 -10.30
N ALA A 104 -16.65 -15.16 -11.03
CA ALA A 104 -15.36 -15.58 -10.48
C ALA A 104 -14.52 -14.36 -10.05
N LEU A 105 -13.85 -14.52 -8.90
CA LEU A 105 -13.05 -13.50 -8.25
C LEU A 105 -11.58 -13.91 -8.19
N SER A 106 -10.68 -12.92 -8.23
CA SER A 106 -9.32 -13.12 -7.72
C SER A 106 -9.31 -13.26 -6.19
N PHE A 107 -8.18 -13.74 -5.67
CA PHE A 107 -7.94 -13.80 -4.24
C PHE A 107 -8.12 -12.42 -3.56
N ASP A 108 -7.55 -11.35 -4.14
CA ASP A 108 -7.62 -10.02 -3.56
C ASP A 108 -9.05 -9.46 -3.56
N ALA A 109 -9.80 -9.65 -4.64
CA ALA A 109 -11.20 -9.23 -4.72
C ALA A 109 -12.07 -9.99 -3.69
N ALA A 110 -11.87 -11.30 -3.54
CA ALA A 110 -12.56 -12.09 -2.52
C ALA A 110 -12.27 -11.58 -1.10
N ARG A 111 -11.01 -11.21 -0.79
CA ARG A 111 -10.62 -10.68 0.53
C ARG A 111 -11.29 -9.34 0.81
N VAL A 112 -11.25 -8.41 -0.15
CA VAL A 112 -11.86 -7.08 0.00
C VAL A 112 -13.38 -7.18 0.13
N LEU A 113 -14.04 -8.01 -0.71
CA LEU A 113 -15.49 -8.19 -0.63
C LEU A 113 -15.91 -8.88 0.65
N ALA A 114 -15.17 -9.89 1.12
CA ALA A 114 -15.44 -10.53 2.41
C ALA A 114 -15.39 -9.51 3.56
N ALA A 115 -14.36 -8.65 3.56
CA ALA A 115 -14.23 -7.60 4.56
C ALA A 115 -15.36 -6.57 4.45
N ALA A 116 -15.70 -6.13 3.23
CA ALA A 116 -16.78 -5.19 3.00
C ALA A 116 -18.15 -5.73 3.48
N ILE A 117 -18.45 -7.00 3.17
CA ILE A 117 -19.67 -7.68 3.63
C ILE A 117 -19.68 -7.79 5.16
N ALA A 118 -18.56 -8.16 5.78
CA ALA A 118 -18.45 -8.26 7.23
C ALA A 118 -18.66 -6.91 7.94
N VAL A 119 -18.03 -5.83 7.43
CA VAL A 119 -18.20 -4.47 7.97
C VAL A 119 -19.63 -3.99 7.78
N ARG A 120 -20.24 -4.25 6.61
CA ARG A 120 -21.65 -3.94 6.37
C ARG A 120 -22.56 -4.58 7.42
N ASN A 121 -22.38 -5.88 7.64
CA ASN A 121 -23.23 -6.64 8.56
C ASN A 121 -23.02 -6.22 10.03
N SER A 122 -21.78 -5.94 10.43
CA SER A 122 -21.47 -5.53 11.81
C SER A 122 -21.81 -4.07 12.12
N SER A 123 -21.99 -3.24 11.09
CA SER A 123 -22.37 -1.83 11.21
C SER A 123 -23.85 -1.56 10.95
N ASP A 124 -24.67 -2.61 10.84
CA ASP A 124 -26.08 -2.54 10.47
C ASP A 124 -26.34 -1.72 9.19
N GLY A 125 -25.42 -1.80 8.22
CA GLY A 125 -25.49 -1.08 6.96
C GLY A 125 -25.02 0.37 6.99
N SER A 126 -24.47 0.87 8.10
CA SER A 126 -23.83 2.20 8.14
C SER A 126 -22.65 2.31 7.18
N PHE A 127 -21.99 1.18 6.91
CA PHE A 127 -21.16 0.96 5.73
C PHE A 127 -21.91 0.03 4.78
N ASP A 128 -22.01 0.36 3.50
CA ASP A 128 -22.53 -0.55 2.48
C ASP A 128 -21.72 -0.33 1.18
N PRO A 129 -21.05 -1.37 0.64
CA PRO A 129 -20.29 -1.20 -0.58
C PRO A 129 -21.18 -0.98 -1.80
N ALA A 130 -22.49 -1.26 -1.75
CA ALA A 130 -23.38 -1.18 -2.93
C ALA A 130 -24.01 0.22 -3.16
N LEU A 131 -23.46 1.27 -2.55
CA LEU A 131 -24.00 2.64 -2.62
C LEU A 131 -23.48 3.45 -3.81
N GLY A 132 -22.79 2.84 -4.78
CA GLY A 132 -22.27 3.52 -5.98
C GLY A 132 -23.27 4.48 -6.65
N PRO A 133 -24.54 4.10 -6.88
CA PRO A 133 -25.53 5.01 -7.47
C PRO A 133 -25.81 6.26 -6.63
N LEU A 134 -25.73 6.16 -5.29
CA LEU A 134 -25.82 7.34 -4.42
C LEU A 134 -24.53 8.17 -4.49
N ILE A 135 -23.36 7.55 -4.57
CA ILE A 135 -22.09 8.27 -4.76
C ILE A 135 -22.15 9.09 -6.07
N ASP A 136 -22.69 8.50 -7.13
CA ASP A 136 -22.84 9.12 -8.44
C ASP A 136 -23.84 10.27 -8.45
N ILE A 137 -25.04 10.08 -7.87
CA ILE A 137 -26.08 11.13 -7.85
C ILE A 137 -25.65 12.36 -7.03
N TRP A 138 -24.74 12.17 -6.06
CA TRP A 138 -24.12 13.26 -5.29
C TRP A 138 -22.92 13.91 -5.99
N GLY A 139 -22.49 13.39 -7.15
CA GLY A 139 -21.36 13.93 -7.91
C GLY A 139 -19.99 13.65 -7.27
N PHE A 140 -19.86 12.55 -6.53
CA PHE A 140 -18.59 12.08 -5.99
C PHE A 140 -17.86 11.10 -6.93
N GLY A 141 -18.58 10.43 -7.84
CA GLY A 141 -18.01 9.45 -8.79
C GLY A 141 -17.34 10.05 -10.03
N ASP A 142 -17.65 11.31 -10.40
CA ASP A 142 -17.00 11.98 -11.53
C ASP A 142 -16.64 13.43 -11.15
N GLU A 143 -15.34 13.74 -11.19
CA GLU A 143 -14.81 15.08 -10.90
C GLU A 143 -15.28 16.15 -11.91
N LYS A 144 -15.80 15.74 -13.07
CA LYS A 144 -16.25 16.64 -14.14
C LYS A 144 -17.72 17.02 -14.04
N VAL A 145 -18.49 16.42 -13.13
CA VAL A 145 -19.92 16.69 -12.98
C VAL A 145 -20.13 17.92 -12.08
N GLN A 146 -20.94 18.86 -12.59
CA GLN A 146 -21.36 20.04 -11.86
C GLN A 146 -22.22 19.59 -10.66
N ARG A 147 -21.78 19.93 -9.44
CA ARG A 147 -22.39 19.47 -8.19
C ARG A 147 -23.63 20.29 -7.83
N ASP A 148 -24.70 20.09 -8.59
CA ASP A 148 -26.02 20.53 -8.14
C ASP A 148 -26.54 19.56 -7.09
N LEU A 149 -27.34 20.08 -6.14
CA LEU A 149 -27.97 19.22 -5.15
C LEU A 149 -28.95 18.29 -5.85
N PRO A 150 -28.89 16.97 -5.59
CA PRO A 150 -29.80 16.02 -6.21
C PRO A 150 -31.24 16.27 -5.76
N ASP A 151 -32.19 16.01 -6.65
CA ASP A 151 -33.61 16.11 -6.35
C ASP A 151 -33.99 15.13 -5.21
N SER A 152 -34.68 15.66 -4.20
CA SER A 152 -35.04 14.88 -2.99
C SER A 152 -35.95 13.69 -3.28
N SER A 153 -36.82 13.77 -4.29
CA SER A 153 -37.69 12.66 -4.67
C SER A 153 -36.90 11.56 -5.37
N ALA A 154 -35.98 11.93 -6.26
CA ALA A 154 -35.06 11.00 -6.91
C ALA A 154 -34.17 10.28 -5.89
N LEU A 155 -33.63 10.99 -4.90
CA LEU A 155 -32.86 10.41 -3.80
C LEU A 155 -33.65 9.37 -3.01
N THR A 156 -34.91 9.68 -2.66
CA THR A 156 -35.77 8.80 -1.87
C THR A 156 -36.05 7.50 -2.63
N VAL A 157 -36.44 7.62 -3.91
CA VAL A 157 -36.69 6.46 -4.79
C VAL A 157 -35.44 5.58 -4.92
N LEU A 158 -34.27 6.20 -5.10
CA LEU A 158 -33.01 5.47 -5.21
C LEU A 158 -32.64 4.76 -3.90
N ALA A 159 -32.78 5.43 -2.76
CA ALA A 159 -32.50 4.85 -1.46
C ALA A 159 -33.42 3.65 -1.18
N ASP A 160 -34.72 3.77 -1.44
CA ASP A 160 -35.69 2.68 -1.27
C ASP A 160 -35.37 1.48 -2.18
N SER A 161 -34.97 1.75 -3.43
CA SER A 161 -34.50 0.71 -4.35
C SER A 161 -33.27 -0.01 -3.81
N LEU A 162 -32.27 0.70 -3.31
CA LEU A 162 -31.05 0.10 -2.78
C LEU A 162 -31.28 -0.65 -1.46
N MET A 163 -32.23 -0.21 -0.64
CA MET A 163 -32.60 -0.90 0.61
C MET A 163 -33.32 -2.24 0.33
N SER A 164 -34.20 -2.25 -0.67
CA SER A 164 -34.97 -3.44 -1.06
C SER A 164 -34.20 -4.43 -1.94
N ALA A 165 -33.09 -4.00 -2.55
CA ALA A 165 -32.30 -4.85 -3.42
C ALA A 165 -31.58 -6.00 -2.67
N GLY A 166 -31.33 -7.09 -3.40
CA GLY A 166 -30.54 -8.21 -2.89
C GLY A 166 -29.11 -7.80 -2.55
N ARG A 167 -28.46 -8.54 -1.64
CA ARG A 167 -27.07 -8.29 -1.23
C ARG A 167 -26.09 -9.26 -1.87
N ILE A 168 -24.92 -8.75 -2.25
CA ILE A 168 -23.81 -9.58 -2.70
C ILE A 168 -23.40 -10.56 -1.59
N ALA A 169 -23.08 -11.78 -2.01
CA ALA A 169 -22.54 -12.82 -1.12
C ALA A 169 -21.35 -13.51 -1.80
N LEU A 170 -20.53 -14.20 -1.01
CA LEU A 170 -19.46 -15.05 -1.53
C LEU A 170 -19.90 -16.52 -1.55
N THR A 171 -19.37 -17.29 -2.49
CA THR A 171 -19.47 -18.76 -2.43
C THR A 171 -18.75 -19.30 -1.19
N PRO A 172 -19.07 -20.51 -0.70
CA PRO A 172 -18.46 -21.05 0.52
C PRO A 172 -16.93 -21.14 0.48
N ASP A 173 -16.35 -21.34 -0.70
CA ASP A 173 -14.90 -21.37 -0.95
C ASP A 173 -14.31 -19.98 -1.27
N SER A 174 -15.14 -18.93 -1.30
CA SER A 174 -14.80 -17.55 -1.67
C SER A 174 -14.16 -17.38 -3.05
N SER A 175 -14.31 -18.35 -3.94
CA SER A 175 -13.77 -18.27 -5.31
C SER A 175 -14.62 -17.41 -6.25
N SER A 176 -15.87 -17.14 -5.88
CA SER A 176 -16.81 -16.35 -6.67
C SER A 176 -17.73 -15.50 -5.79
N ALA A 177 -18.27 -14.43 -6.36
CA ALA A 177 -19.39 -13.68 -5.80
C ALA A 177 -20.72 -14.14 -6.42
N VAL A 178 -21.75 -14.23 -5.59
CA VAL A 178 -23.14 -14.31 -6.00
C VAL A 178 -23.70 -12.89 -6.00
N VAL A 179 -24.03 -12.40 -7.19
CA VAL A 179 -24.43 -11.02 -7.48
C VAL A 179 -25.94 -10.97 -7.75
N PRO A 180 -26.74 -10.32 -6.90
CA PRO A 180 -28.17 -10.13 -7.18
C PRO A 180 -28.41 -9.13 -8.31
N ALA A 181 -29.49 -9.35 -9.07
CA ALA A 181 -29.98 -8.38 -10.03
C ALA A 181 -30.35 -7.07 -9.32
N GLY A 182 -29.90 -5.94 -9.85
CA GLY A 182 -30.26 -4.61 -9.33
C GLY A 182 -29.75 -4.29 -7.92
N MET A 183 -28.72 -4.98 -7.42
CA MET A 183 -28.15 -4.74 -6.06
C MET A 183 -27.60 -3.32 -5.82
N GLY A 184 -27.58 -2.47 -6.85
CA GLY A 184 -26.78 -1.26 -6.90
C GLY A 184 -25.46 -1.49 -7.63
N ALA A 185 -24.53 -0.55 -7.45
CA ALA A 185 -23.16 -0.65 -7.94
C ALA A 185 -22.21 -0.64 -6.74
N LEU A 186 -21.26 -1.57 -6.76
CA LEU A 186 -20.19 -1.66 -5.79
C LEU A 186 -19.20 -0.51 -5.97
N ASP A 187 -18.90 0.13 -4.85
CA ASP A 187 -17.75 0.98 -4.61
C ASP A 187 -17.06 0.46 -3.34
N VAL A 188 -15.78 0.10 -3.48
CA VAL A 188 -14.97 -0.43 -2.36
C VAL A 188 -13.93 0.58 -1.88
N GLY A 189 -14.01 1.85 -2.30
CA GLY A 189 -13.08 2.91 -1.94
C GLY A 189 -12.94 3.13 -0.43
N GLY A 190 -14.01 2.87 0.32
CA GLY A 190 -14.03 2.94 1.79
C GLY A 190 -13.21 1.84 2.51
N ILE A 191 -12.74 0.81 1.81
CA ILE A 191 -11.98 -0.30 2.42
C ILE A 191 -10.74 -0.73 1.60
N ALA A 192 -10.74 -0.53 0.29
CA ALA A 192 -9.70 -0.99 -0.62
C ALA A 192 -8.33 -0.36 -0.34
N LYS A 193 -8.28 0.92 0.07
CA LYS A 193 -7.03 1.60 0.43
C LYS A 193 -6.37 0.98 1.67
N GLY A 194 -7.19 0.60 2.67
CA GLY A 194 -6.69 -0.11 3.85
C GLY A 194 -6.08 -1.46 3.48
N TYR A 195 -6.76 -2.22 2.61
CA TYR A 195 -6.22 -3.46 2.07
C TYR A 195 -4.89 -3.27 1.33
N ALA A 196 -4.77 -2.21 0.51
CA ALA A 196 -3.51 -1.90 -0.18
C ALA A 196 -2.37 -1.57 0.81
N VAL A 197 -2.66 -0.90 1.92
CA VAL A 197 -1.67 -0.66 2.99
C VAL A 197 -1.28 -1.97 3.69
N ASP A 198 -2.21 -2.88 3.94
CA ASP A 198 -1.90 -4.19 4.55
C ASP A 198 -1.04 -5.08 3.64
N ARG A 199 -1.08 -4.85 2.32
CA ARG A 199 -0.32 -5.58 1.30
C ARG A 199 1.09 -5.02 1.06
N ALA A 200 1.31 -3.74 1.39
CA ALA A 200 2.55 -2.99 1.18
C ALA A 200 3.66 -3.39 2.17
#